data_AF-A0A661PTE0-F1
#
_entry.id   AF-A0A661PTE0-F1
#
_cell.length_a   1.000
_cell.length_b   1.000
_cell.length_c   1.000
_cell.angle_alpha   90.00
_cell.angle_beta   90.00
_cell.angle_gamma   90.00
#
_symmetry.space_group_name_H-M   'P 1'
#
loop_
_entity.id
_entity.type
_entity.pdbx_description
1 polymer ?
#
loop_
_entity_poly.entity_id
_entity_poly.type
_entity_poly.pdbx_seq_one_letter_code
_entity_poly.pdbx_strand_id
1 'polypeptide(L)'
;MAGRGANIKLGSGVVELGGLHVILSEQHESRRIDRQLQGRCARQGDPGSVRTYTSLDDAVLRQNLPRPILKIIDRRVTRPMEIKLAIAACFAHAQKISQQKTFRQRKAVLESDKWLSEALSFAAPNIAF
;
A
#
# COMPACT_ATOMS: atom_id res chain seq x y z
N MET A 1 -3.84 3.71 9.95
CA MET A 1 -4.57 2.46 10.26
C MET A 1 -5.04 2.51 11.71
N ALA A 2 -6.28 2.94 11.95
CA ALA A 2 -6.89 2.82 13.28
C ALA A 2 -6.99 1.35 13.70
N GLY A 3 -6.91 1.07 15.01
CA GLY A 3 -7.02 -0.30 15.54
C GLY A 3 -5.85 -1.22 15.18
N ARG A 4 -4.65 -0.70 14.86
CA ARG A 4 -3.47 -1.56 14.63
C ARG A 4 -3.09 -2.34 15.89
N GLY A 5 -2.89 -3.65 15.74
CA GLY A 5 -2.58 -4.56 16.86
C GLY A 5 -3.81 -5.18 17.53
N ALA A 6 -5.00 -4.60 17.36
CA ALA A 6 -6.24 -5.19 17.85
C ALA A 6 -6.69 -6.36 16.96
N ASN A 7 -7.03 -7.49 17.59
CA ASN A 7 -7.64 -8.62 16.90
C ASN A 7 -9.16 -8.42 16.81
N ILE A 8 -9.74 -8.69 15.64
CA ILE A 8 -11.19 -8.65 15.43
C ILE A 8 -11.70 -10.07 15.61
N LYS A 9 -12.26 -10.37 16.79
CA LYS A 9 -12.91 -11.66 17.04
C LYS A 9 -14.28 -11.67 16.38
N LEU A 10 -14.63 -12.77 15.73
CA LEU A 10 -15.96 -12.96 15.16
C LEU A 10 -16.97 -13.22 16.28
N GLY A 11 -18.14 -12.57 16.18
CA GLY A 11 -19.28 -12.84 17.07
C GLY A 11 -19.94 -14.19 16.76
N SER A 12 -20.82 -14.64 17.66
CA SER A 12 -21.63 -15.85 17.45
C SER A 12 -22.44 -15.77 16.14
N GLY A 13 -22.43 -16.85 15.34
CA GLY A 13 -23.14 -16.92 14.06
C GLY A 13 -22.46 -16.20 12.88
N VAL A 14 -21.44 -15.37 13.10
CA VAL A 14 -20.77 -14.62 12.02
C VAL A 14 -19.94 -15.54 11.11
N VAL A 15 -19.40 -16.64 11.67
CA VAL A 15 -18.66 -17.66 10.91
C VAL A 15 -19.56 -18.28 9.83
N GLU A 16 -20.81 -18.58 10.16
CA GLU A 16 -21.80 -19.17 9.24
C GLU A 16 -22.19 -18.21 8.11
N LEU A 17 -22.08 -16.90 8.35
CA LEU A 17 -22.32 -15.84 7.36
C LEU A 17 -21.09 -15.56 6.46
N GLY A 18 -20.01 -16.32 6.59
CA GLY A 18 -18.79 -16.15 5.79
C GLY A 18 -17.75 -15.20 6.40
N GLY A 19 -17.92 -14.83 7.67
CA GLY A 19 -16.92 -14.12 8.46
C GLY A 19 -16.77 -12.63 8.15
N LEU A 20 -15.60 -12.07 8.48
CA LEU A 20 -15.34 -10.64 8.30
C LEU A 20 -15.13 -10.31 6.82
N HIS A 21 -15.92 -9.37 6.30
CA HIS A 21 -15.72 -8.77 4.98
C HIS A 21 -14.93 -7.46 5.09
N VAL A 22 -13.79 -7.37 4.42
CA VAL A 22 -12.95 -6.16 4.37
C VAL A 22 -13.13 -5.46 3.04
N ILE A 23 -13.50 -4.19 3.09
CA ILE A 23 -13.61 -3.34 1.91
C ILE A 23 -12.43 -2.37 1.88
N LEU A 24 -11.66 -2.40 0.80
CA LEU A 24 -10.67 -1.39 0.48
C LEU A 24 -11.33 -0.40 -0.48
N SER A 25 -11.57 0.83 -0.02
CA SER A 25 -12.16 1.90 -0.83
C SER A 25 -11.19 2.44 -1.87
N GLU A 26 -9.89 2.31 -1.59
CA GLU A 26 -8.79 2.85 -2.38
C GLU A 26 -7.59 1.90 -2.23
N GLN A 27 -6.67 1.91 -3.19
CA GLN A 27 -5.36 1.26 -3.01
C GLN A 27 -4.34 2.26 -2.48
N HIS A 28 -3.57 1.84 -1.47
CA HIS A 28 -2.48 2.66 -0.97
C HIS A 28 -1.27 2.65 -1.89
N GLU A 29 -0.43 3.67 -1.76
CA GLU A 29 0.88 3.75 -2.43
C GLU A 29 1.79 2.56 -2.12
N SER A 30 1.58 1.91 -0.98
CA SER A 30 2.35 0.75 -0.56
C SER A 30 1.47 -0.47 -0.42
N ARG A 31 1.78 -1.51 -1.21
CA ARG A 31 1.19 -2.86 -1.12
C ARG A 31 1.20 -3.43 0.30
N ARG A 32 2.18 -3.04 1.11
CA ARG A 32 2.26 -3.51 2.50
C ARG A 32 1.06 -3.06 3.32
N ILE A 33 0.56 -1.85 3.11
CA ILE A 33 -0.60 -1.32 3.84
C ILE A 33 -1.87 -2.04 3.38
N ASP A 34 -2.02 -2.25 2.07
CA ASP A 34 -3.16 -3.02 1.54
C ASP A 34 -3.18 -4.45 2.10
N ARG A 35 -2.04 -5.15 2.10
CA ARG A 35 -1.92 -6.48 2.71
C ARG A 35 -2.23 -6.47 4.21
N GLN A 36 -1.92 -5.38 4.91
CA GLN A 36 -2.27 -5.24 6.33
C GLN A 36 -3.77 -5.02 6.58
N LEU A 37 -4.49 -4.41 5.64
CA LEU A 37 -5.95 -4.32 5.68
C LEU A 37 -6.57 -5.67 5.36
N GLN A 38 -6.10 -6.33 4.29
CA GLN A 38 -6.57 -7.65 3.88
C GLN A 38 -6.38 -8.70 4.98
N GLY A 39 -5.24 -8.67 5.68
CA GLY A 39 -4.95 -9.58 6.80
C GLY A 39 -5.76 -9.32 8.07
N ARG A 40 -6.76 -8.42 8.04
CA ARG A 40 -7.69 -8.22 9.17
C ARG A 40 -8.80 -9.27 9.22
N CYS A 41 -9.19 -9.83 8.08
CA CYS A 41 -10.10 -10.97 8.03
C CYS A 41 -9.31 -12.29 7.96
N ALA A 42 -10.06 -13.40 7.97
CA ALA A 42 -9.55 -14.76 7.78
C ALA A 42 -8.34 -15.13 8.66
N ARG A 43 -8.41 -14.78 9.95
CA ARG A 43 -7.34 -15.06 10.91
C ARG A 43 -7.54 -16.46 11.49
N GLN A 44 -6.45 -17.20 11.68
CA GLN A 44 -6.48 -18.54 12.30
C GLN A 44 -7.43 -19.54 11.62
N GLY A 45 -7.65 -19.39 10.31
CA GLY A 45 -8.56 -20.26 9.54
C GLY A 45 -10.03 -19.81 9.54
N ASP A 46 -10.37 -18.68 10.18
CA ASP A 46 -11.69 -18.09 10.06
C ASP A 46 -12.06 -17.82 8.59
N PRO A 47 -13.34 -17.92 8.21
CA PRO A 47 -13.79 -17.44 6.91
C PRO A 47 -13.66 -15.91 6.86
N GLY A 48 -13.46 -15.40 5.65
CA GLY A 48 -13.35 -13.97 5.43
C GLY A 48 -13.23 -13.67 3.96
N SER A 49 -13.57 -12.43 3.60
CA SER A 49 -13.50 -12.00 2.21
C SER A 49 -13.02 -10.57 2.12
N VAL A 50 -12.43 -10.24 0.98
CA VAL A 50 -11.90 -8.92 0.69
C VAL A 50 -12.49 -8.44 -0.61
N ARG A 51 -12.96 -7.20 -0.65
CA ARG A 51 -13.29 -6.49 -1.89
C ARG A 51 -12.50 -5.20 -1.98
N THR A 52 -11.87 -5.00 -3.12
CA THR A 52 -11.18 -3.75 -3.43
C THR A 52 -11.96 -2.99 -4.48
N TYR A 53 -12.25 -1.73 -4.21
CA TYR A 53 -12.75 -0.75 -5.15
C TYR A 53 -11.60 0.19 -5.53
N THR A 54 -11.54 0.54 -6.81
CA THR A 54 -10.48 1.38 -7.36
C THR A 54 -11.06 2.26 -8.45
N SER A 55 -10.57 3.49 -8.55
CA SER A 55 -10.88 4.40 -9.66
C SER A 55 -9.63 4.71 -10.47
N LEU A 56 -9.81 4.99 -11.77
CA LEU A 56 -8.72 5.53 -12.60
C LEU A 56 -8.25 6.91 -12.12
N ASP A 57 -9.08 7.61 -11.35
CA ASP A 57 -8.77 8.91 -10.74
C ASP A 57 -8.13 8.81 -9.35
N ASP A 58 -7.81 7.61 -8.87
CA ASP A 58 -7.15 7.43 -7.57
C ASP A 58 -5.79 8.13 -7.54
N ALA A 59 -5.46 8.70 -6.38
CA ALA A 59 -4.24 9.51 -6.20
C ALA A 59 -2.96 8.73 -6.58
N VAL A 60 -2.91 7.43 -6.26
CA VAL A 60 -1.77 6.57 -6.59
C VAL A 60 -1.51 6.52 -8.09
N LEU A 61 -2.55 6.44 -8.92
CA LEU A 61 -2.38 6.46 -10.37
C LEU A 61 -2.02 7.86 -10.85
N ARG A 62 -2.74 8.90 -10.42
CA ARG A 62 -2.52 10.28 -10.86
C ARG A 62 -1.11 10.80 -10.56
N GLN A 63 -0.50 10.38 -9.45
CA GLN A 63 0.82 10.85 -9.03
C GLN A 63 1.97 10.05 -9.66
N ASN A 64 1.75 8.79 -10.05
CA ASN A 64 2.83 7.89 -10.47
C ASN A 64 2.75 7.46 -11.95
N LEU A 65 1.63 7.69 -12.63
CA LEU A 65 1.45 7.38 -14.05
C LEU A 65 1.16 8.63 -14.88
N PRO A 66 1.65 8.69 -16.12
CA PRO A 66 1.37 9.80 -17.02
C PRO A 66 -0.10 9.77 -17.50
N ARG A 67 -0.76 10.93 -17.51
CA ARG A 67 -2.17 11.12 -17.88
C ARG A 67 -2.61 10.48 -19.23
N PRO A 68 -1.79 10.45 -20.30
CA PRO A 68 -2.19 9.82 -21.56
C PRO A 68 -2.49 8.32 -21.42
N ILE A 69 -1.76 7.61 -20.56
CA ILE A 69 -1.94 6.17 -20.34
C ILE A 69 -3.32 5.89 -19.73
N LEU A 70 -3.74 6.71 -18.77
CA LEU A 70 -5.05 6.58 -18.13
C LEU A 70 -6.19 6.78 -19.15
N LYS A 71 -6.06 7.76 -20.05
CA LYS A 71 -7.05 8.00 -21.13
C LYS A 71 -7.11 6.86 -22.16
N ILE A 72 -5.99 6.18 -22.42
CA ILE A 72 -5.96 5.04 -23.36
C ILE A 72 -6.70 3.84 -22.75
N ILE A 73 -6.48 3.57 -21.46
CA ILE A 73 -7.14 2.47 -20.75
C ILE A 73 -8.65 2.70 -20.71
N ASP A 74 -9.07 3.91 -20.38
CA ASP A 74 -10.48 4.31 -20.37
C ASP A 74 -11.17 4.09 -21.73
N ARG A 75 -10.47 4.40 -22.84
CA ARG A 75 -11.03 4.30 -24.20
C ARG A 75 -10.94 2.92 -24.84
N ARG A 76 -9.90 2.13 -24.55
CA ARG A 76 -9.60 0.88 -25.27
C ARG A 76 -10.20 -0.36 -24.64
N VAL A 77 -10.56 -0.34 -23.36
CA VAL A 77 -10.91 -1.57 -22.66
C VAL A 77 -12.43 -1.66 -22.51
N THR A 78 -13.07 -2.39 -23.43
CA THR A 78 -14.53 -2.59 -23.48
C THR A 78 -14.99 -3.89 -22.84
N ARG A 79 -14.09 -4.86 -22.59
CA ARG A 79 -14.44 -6.15 -21.98
C ARG A 79 -14.21 -6.16 -20.47
N PRO A 80 -15.21 -6.48 -19.62
CA PRO A 80 -15.11 -6.37 -18.15
C PRO A 80 -13.93 -7.10 -17.50
N MET A 81 -13.53 -8.24 -18.06
CA MET A 81 -12.43 -9.05 -17.51
C MET A 81 -11.04 -8.46 -17.84
N GLU A 82 -10.89 -7.90 -19.04
CA GLU A 82 -9.66 -7.23 -19.47
C GLU A 82 -9.48 -5.91 -18.74
N ILE A 83 -10.58 -5.20 -18.43
CA ILE A 83 -10.57 -3.97 -17.60
C ILE A 83 -9.93 -4.27 -16.25
N LYS A 84 -10.40 -5.32 -15.56
CA LYS A 84 -9.89 -5.69 -14.23
C LYS A 84 -8.39 -6.00 -14.26
N LEU A 85 -7.94 -6.78 -15.23
CA LEU A 85 -6.53 -7.16 -15.33
C LEU A 85 -5.64 -5.96 -15.67
N ALA A 86 -6.06 -5.12 -16.61
CA ALA A 86 -5.32 -3.92 -17.01
C ALA A 86 -5.21 -2.91 -15.85
N ILE A 87 -6.32 -2.66 -15.14
CA ILE A 87 -6.33 -1.77 -13.97
C ILE A 87 -5.43 -2.33 -12.88
N ALA A 88 -5.55 -3.61 -12.54
CA ALA A 88 -4.69 -4.26 -11.54
C ALA A 88 -3.20 -4.13 -11.88
N ALA A 89 -2.82 -4.31 -13.15
CA ALA A 89 -1.45 -4.14 -13.62
C ALA A 89 -0.97 -2.68 -13.50
N CYS A 90 -1.82 -1.70 -13.81
CA CYS A 90 -1.48 -0.28 -13.68
C CYS A 90 -1.26 0.13 -12.23
N PHE A 91 -2.14 -0.28 -11.33
CA PHE A 91 -1.95 -0.07 -9.89
C PHE A 91 -0.69 -0.75 -9.37
N ALA A 92 -0.47 -2.00 -9.77
CA ALA A 92 0.72 -2.75 -9.42
C ALA A 92 2.01 -2.01 -9.84
N HIS A 93 2.02 -1.38 -11.02
CA HIS A 93 3.13 -0.58 -11.52
C HIS A 93 3.27 0.75 -10.77
N ALA A 94 2.17 1.48 -10.59
CA ALA A 94 2.14 2.76 -9.87
C ALA A 94 2.66 2.62 -8.43
N GLN A 95 2.24 1.56 -7.71
CA GLN A 95 2.74 1.25 -6.38
C GLN A 95 4.24 0.95 -6.37
N LYS A 96 4.77 0.25 -7.39
CA LYS A 96 6.20 -0.02 -7.51
C LYS A 96 6.99 1.30 -7.66
N ILE A 97 6.50 2.22 -8.49
CA ILE A 97 7.10 3.55 -8.65
C ILE A 97 7.07 4.32 -7.33
N SER A 98 5.93 4.39 -6.64
CA SER A 98 5.83 5.11 -5.37
C SER A 98 6.76 4.52 -4.29
N GLN A 99 6.83 3.18 -4.20
CA GLN A 99 7.74 2.50 -3.28
C GLN A 99 9.21 2.81 -3.57
N GLN A 100 9.61 2.85 -4.85
CA GLN A 100 10.97 3.24 -5.24
C GLN A 100 11.27 4.71 -4.90
N LYS A 101 10.32 5.62 -5.15
CA LYS A 101 10.45 7.03 -4.78
C LYS A 101 10.65 7.18 -3.27
N THR A 102 9.82 6.52 -2.48
CA THR A 102 9.91 6.50 -1.01
C THR A 102 11.24 5.90 -0.54
N PHE A 103 11.70 4.82 -1.16
CA PHE A 103 12.99 4.21 -0.84
C PHE A 103 14.16 5.18 -1.09
N ARG A 104 14.18 5.86 -2.24
CA ARG A 104 15.22 6.86 -2.57
C ARG A 104 15.22 8.02 -1.57
N GLN A 105 14.04 8.53 -1.21
CA GLN A 105 13.91 9.59 -0.20
C GLN A 105 14.48 9.16 1.14
N ARG A 106 14.15 7.95 1.62
CA ARG A 106 14.69 7.41 2.87
C ARG A 106 16.20 7.20 2.81
N LYS A 107 16.74 6.76 1.66
CA LYS A 107 18.17 6.60 1.46
C LYS A 107 18.90 7.95 1.53
N ALA A 108 18.37 8.98 0.88
CA ALA A 108 18.95 10.33 0.90
C ALA A 108 18.97 10.93 2.32
N VAL A 109 17.89 10.73 3.09
CA VAL A 109 17.83 11.13 4.51
C VAL A 109 18.88 10.38 5.32
N LEU A 110 18.99 9.07 5.15
CA LEU A 110 20.00 8.25 5.84
C LEU A 110 21.44 8.67 5.49
N GLU A 111 21.71 8.98 4.22
CA GLU A 111 23.03 9.46 3.78
C GLU A 111 23.35 10.83 4.39
N SER A 112 22.37 11.73 4.46
CA SER A 112 22.53 13.06 5.09
C SER A 112 22.79 12.93 6.60
N ASP A 113 22.09 12.01 7.28
CA ASP A 113 22.27 11.73 8.70
C ASP A 113 23.66 11.14 9.00
N LYS A 114 24.14 10.21 8.15
CA LYS A 114 25.51 9.68 8.24
C LYS A 114 26.56 10.76 8.07
N TRP A 115 26.41 11.60 7.05
CA TRP A 115 27.34 12.71 6.81
C TRP A 115 27.38 13.69 7.99
N LEU A 116 26.22 14.03 8.56
CA LEU A 116 26.13 14.88 9.73
C LEU A 116 26.81 14.24 10.95
N SER A 117 26.57 12.94 11.18
CA SER A 117 27.21 12.19 12.26
C SER A 117 28.73 12.15 12.09
N GLU A 118 29.25 11.94 10.88
CA GLU A 118 30.69 11.96 10.59
C GLU A 118 31.28 13.35 10.82
N ALA A 119 30.63 14.40 10.30
CA ALA A 119 31.09 15.79 10.46
C ALA A 119 31.10 16.25 11.92
N LEU A 120 30.09 15.85 12.71
CA LEU A 120 30.00 16.17 14.14
C LEU A 120 30.84 15.22 15.01
N SER A 121 31.24 14.05 14.52
CA SER A 121 32.09 13.12 15.29
C SER A 121 33.46 13.71 15.61
N PHE A 122 33.96 14.65 14.80
CA PHE A 122 35.17 15.42 15.10
C PHE A 122 34.95 16.50 16.19
N ALA A 123 33.70 16.85 16.54
CA ALA A 123 33.36 17.85 17.55
C ALA A 123 33.03 17.25 18.93
N ALA A 124 32.98 15.92 19.07
CA ALA A 124 32.82 15.24 20.36
C ALA A 124 34.13 14.50 20.71
N PRO A 125 35.03 15.10 21.50
CA PRO A 125 36.12 14.31 22.08
C PRO A 125 35.49 13.26 23.00
N ASN A 126 35.86 12.00 22.80
CA ASN A 126 35.72 10.87 23.74
C ASN A 126 34.92 11.18 25.01
N ILE A 127 33.62 10.94 24.99
CA ILE A 127 32.90 10.66 26.23
C ILE A 127 32.68 9.15 26.24
N ALA A 128 33.69 8.46 26.74
CA ALA A 128 33.57 7.09 27.19
C ALA A 128 32.63 7.05 28.40
N PHE A 129 31.60 6.23 28.33
CA PHE A 129 30.91 5.66 29.47
C PHE A 129 30.69 4.17 29.21
#